data_AF-A0A1J9PB89-F1
#
_entry.id   AF-A0A1J9PB89-F1
#
_cell.length_a   1.000
_cell.length_b   1.000
_cell.length_c   1.000
_cell.angle_alpha   90.00
_cell.angle_beta   90.00
_cell.angle_gamma   90.00
#
_symmetry.space_group_name_H-M   'P 1'
#
loop_
_entity.id
_entity.type
_entity.pdbx_description
1 polymer ?
#
loop_
_entity_poly.entity_id
_entity_poly.type
_entity_poly.pdbx_seq_one_letter_code
_entity_poly.pdbx_strand_id
1 'polypeptide(L)'
;MSPKGLSQFQFPPPSGAPPSPQTTRTLRRYQSHQSLSSYSPTFPPQPYPPPLPRNAASHRERTEENAAQNMQPVVPMTNTRTRARSNSDVTANSAASIKHSHQHQHQQNHQHQHQPHKRPTGGRKSGSLGFAGKRSGLDALLRDGPPGDSIAGGLDDLRYLVLSSRVDSDSDGMSPHRIYLWLALLNVGPLPTDEYLSLVHRGRSPAYTKIRNDTFRTLATDPLFKRRVTEASLIRLLNAVAWKIHDSKEVAGKAPPLPQHSYHPRNRSPEPSPSTTDGFSSAPCNTPSTTSQATSEPAIYVQGMNVLCAPFLYASRSEVEAFALFHYFVTRECPEYVRGTMDGVHRGLKLVDRCLEVVEPKLANHLFSKGMYAELYAFPSVLTLCACTPPLPEVLHLWDFLFAYGPHLNILCIVAQLIRLRDTILASPSPNKILRSLPALDAKEIIALTVLIVRKIPDNLYEELVTHAQ
;
A
#
# COMPACT_ATOMS: atom_id res chain seq x y z
N MET A 1 51.36 58.99 47.95
CA MET A 1 50.30 58.21 48.63
C MET A 1 49.89 57.08 47.70
N SER A 2 49.70 55.86 48.22
CA SER A 2 49.16 54.69 47.47
C SER A 2 47.62 54.67 47.56
N PRO A 3 46.85 53.95 46.70
CA PRO A 3 46.87 52.48 46.43
C PRO A 3 47.06 52.14 44.92
N LYS A 4 47.43 50.92 44.47
CA LYS A 4 46.79 49.57 44.50
C LYS A 4 45.40 49.47 43.82
N GLY A 5 45.24 48.50 42.90
CA GLY A 5 43.93 48.08 42.38
C GLY A 5 43.99 47.05 41.23
N LEU A 6 43.56 45.81 41.49
CA LEU A 6 43.29 44.75 40.50
C LEU A 6 41.88 44.23 40.77
N SER A 7 41.03 44.11 39.74
CA SER A 7 39.72 43.46 39.83
C SER A 7 39.20 43.04 38.44
N GLN A 8 38.21 42.15 38.41
CA GLN A 8 37.88 41.30 37.26
C GLN A 8 36.50 41.57 36.63
N PHE A 9 36.36 41.14 35.37
CA PHE A 9 35.16 40.66 34.67
C PHE A 9 33.76 41.06 35.17
N GLN A 10 32.98 41.68 34.28
CA GLN A 10 31.60 41.23 34.03
C GLN A 10 31.14 41.57 32.60
N PHE A 11 30.59 40.59 31.88
CA PHE A 11 29.93 40.79 30.58
C PHE A 11 28.39 40.77 30.78
N PRO A 12 27.63 41.69 30.15
CA PRO A 12 26.17 41.64 30.15
C PRO A 12 25.62 40.56 29.18
N PRO A 13 24.40 40.03 29.42
CA PRO A 13 23.81 38.99 28.58
C PRO A 13 23.26 39.50 27.24
N PRO A 14 23.11 38.63 26.22
CA PRO A 14 22.65 39.01 24.88
C PRO A 14 21.13 39.25 24.80
N SER A 15 20.73 40.19 23.95
CA SER A 15 19.35 40.66 23.78
C SER A 15 18.54 39.90 22.72
N GLY A 16 17.28 39.60 23.03
CA GLY A 16 16.14 39.59 22.09
C GLY A 16 16.16 38.67 20.87
N ALA A 17 15.38 37.58 20.92
CA ALA A 17 15.02 36.80 19.72
C ALA A 17 13.94 37.52 18.87
N PRO A 18 13.93 37.35 17.53
CA PRO A 18 12.95 37.98 16.63
C PRO A 18 11.56 37.30 16.70
N PRO A 19 10.47 38.05 16.39
CA PRO A 19 9.09 37.58 16.57
C PRO A 19 8.58 36.66 15.44
N SER A 20 7.70 35.72 15.80
CA SER A 20 6.99 34.84 14.85
C SER A 20 5.72 35.49 14.29
N PRO A 21 5.47 35.43 12.96
CA PRO A 21 4.26 35.99 12.37
C PRO A 21 3.03 35.11 12.66
N GLN A 22 1.99 35.69 13.28
CA GLN A 22 0.67 35.07 13.40
C GLN A 22 -0.23 35.52 12.24
N THR A 23 -0.88 34.58 11.57
CA THR A 23 -2.02 34.87 10.68
C THR A 23 -3.19 33.95 11.02
N THR A 24 -4.31 34.54 11.44
CA THR A 24 -5.54 33.81 11.77
C THR A 24 -6.19 33.25 10.50
N ARG A 25 -6.54 31.96 10.51
CA ARG A 25 -7.20 31.30 9.36
C ARG A 25 -8.51 30.66 9.79
N THR A 26 -9.61 31.20 9.28
CA THR A 26 -10.98 30.74 9.57
C THR A 26 -11.24 29.36 8.97
N LEU A 27 -11.84 28.47 9.77
CA LEU A 27 -12.21 27.12 9.35
C LEU A 27 -13.42 27.13 8.42
N ARG A 28 -13.23 26.80 7.14
CA ARG A 28 -14.33 26.35 6.28
C ARG A 28 -14.40 24.82 6.28
N ARG A 29 -15.55 24.29 6.70
CA ARG A 29 -15.92 22.87 6.63
C ARG A 29 -16.37 22.55 5.20
N TYR A 30 -15.70 21.62 4.53
CA TYR A 30 -16.08 21.15 3.18
C TYR A 30 -16.26 19.64 3.14
N GLN A 31 -17.13 19.18 2.24
CA GLN A 31 -17.49 17.77 2.07
C GLN A 31 -16.41 17.03 1.26
N SER A 32 -16.09 15.81 1.68
CA SER A 32 -15.17 14.91 0.99
C SER A 32 -15.89 14.16 -0.14
N HIS A 33 -15.67 14.55 -1.39
CA HIS A 33 -16.00 13.73 -2.55
C HIS A 33 -14.77 12.92 -2.98
N GLN A 34 -14.88 11.59 -2.93
CA GLN A 34 -13.89 10.66 -3.46
C GLN A 34 -14.17 10.37 -4.94
N SER A 35 -13.22 10.66 -5.82
CA SER A 35 -13.15 10.08 -7.16
C SER A 35 -11.78 10.35 -7.78
N LEU A 36 -11.02 9.30 -8.10
CA LEU A 36 -9.88 9.40 -9.01
C LEU A 36 -10.42 9.35 -10.44
N SER A 37 -10.77 10.52 -10.99
CA SER A 37 -11.36 10.66 -12.33
C SER A 37 -10.35 11.27 -13.30
N SER A 38 -9.83 10.46 -14.22
CA SER A 38 -8.98 10.89 -15.32
C SER A 38 -9.82 11.17 -16.57
N TYR A 39 -10.26 12.41 -16.75
CA TYR A 39 -10.85 12.90 -18.01
C TYR A 39 -10.35 14.30 -18.35
N SER A 40 -10.00 14.53 -19.61
CA SER A 40 -9.55 15.83 -20.13
C SER A 40 -10.11 16.04 -21.55
N PRO A 41 -11.25 16.74 -21.68
CA PRO A 41 -11.80 17.10 -22.99
C PRO A 41 -11.15 18.40 -23.51
N THR A 42 -10.60 18.37 -24.72
CA THR A 42 -9.99 19.52 -25.38
C THR A 42 -11.02 20.33 -26.19
N PHE A 43 -11.61 21.38 -25.61
CA PHE A 43 -12.23 22.50 -26.33
C PHE A 43 -12.27 23.77 -25.45
N PRO A 44 -12.24 25.00 -26.03
CA PRO A 44 -12.18 26.25 -25.28
C PRO A 44 -13.55 26.75 -24.78
N PRO A 45 -13.62 27.51 -23.67
CA PRO A 45 -14.87 27.98 -23.09
C PRO A 45 -15.43 29.25 -23.75
N GLN A 46 -16.76 29.35 -23.85
CA GLN A 46 -17.51 30.59 -24.12
C GLN A 46 -17.98 31.22 -22.79
N PRO A 47 -18.12 32.56 -22.69
CA PRO A 47 -18.47 33.25 -21.45
C PRO A 47 -19.98 33.26 -21.16
N TYR A 48 -20.35 33.21 -19.87
CA TYR A 48 -21.72 33.38 -19.38
C TYR A 48 -21.88 34.69 -18.55
N PRO A 49 -23.08 35.32 -18.54
CA PRO A 49 -23.34 36.59 -17.85
C PRO A 49 -23.56 36.46 -16.32
N PRO A 50 -23.52 37.58 -15.56
CA PRO A 50 -23.56 37.58 -14.09
C PRO A 50 -24.97 37.43 -13.46
N PRO A 51 -25.06 37.06 -12.16
CA PRO A 51 -26.33 36.81 -11.47
C PRO A 51 -26.97 38.06 -10.81
N LEU A 52 -28.28 38.00 -10.60
CA LEU A 52 -29.08 38.99 -9.86
C LEU A 52 -29.32 38.57 -8.38
N PRO A 53 -29.58 39.53 -7.47
CA PRO A 53 -29.67 39.28 -6.03
C PRO A 53 -31.02 38.69 -5.56
N ARG A 54 -31.04 38.18 -4.32
CA ARG A 54 -32.13 37.39 -3.73
C ARG A 54 -32.79 38.13 -2.56
N ASN A 55 -34.07 38.47 -2.68
CA ASN A 55 -34.88 39.03 -1.59
C ASN A 55 -35.46 37.95 -0.65
N ALA A 56 -36.02 38.38 0.48
CA ALA A 56 -36.46 37.53 1.59
C ALA A 56 -37.95 37.73 1.96
N ALA A 57 -38.43 36.86 2.87
CA ALA A 57 -39.70 36.87 3.61
C ALA A 57 -41.02 36.55 2.86
N SER A 58 -41.77 35.56 3.39
CA SER A 58 -43.16 35.71 3.88
C SER A 58 -43.73 34.38 4.43
N HIS A 59 -44.89 34.43 5.11
CA HIS A 59 -45.50 33.32 5.86
C HIS A 59 -46.64 32.60 5.12
N ARG A 60 -46.80 31.29 5.38
CA ARG A 60 -48.04 30.51 5.68
C ARG A 60 -47.68 29.01 5.70
N GLU A 61 -48.01 28.13 6.65
CA GLU A 61 -49.15 27.93 7.59
C GLU A 61 -50.26 27.01 7.04
N ARG A 62 -50.76 26.06 7.90
CA ARG A 62 -51.89 25.11 7.74
C ARG A 62 -51.69 23.91 6.79
N THR A 63 -52.20 22.68 7.05
CA THR A 63 -52.79 22.05 8.27
C THR A 63 -52.66 20.52 8.19
N GLU A 64 -52.63 19.81 9.32
CA GLU A 64 -53.02 18.39 9.46
C GLU A 64 -53.86 18.21 10.75
N GLU A 65 -54.76 17.23 10.82
CA GLU A 65 -55.74 17.07 11.91
C GLU A 65 -55.76 15.68 12.58
N ASN A 66 -55.83 15.70 13.92
CA ASN A 66 -56.61 14.85 14.82
C ASN A 66 -56.66 13.31 14.68
N ALA A 67 -56.04 12.61 15.64
CA ALA A 67 -56.66 11.60 16.54
C ALA A 67 -55.59 10.96 17.46
N ALA A 68 -55.80 10.61 18.74
CA ALA A 68 -56.89 10.86 19.68
C ALA A 68 -56.31 10.95 21.13
N GLN A 69 -57.16 11.21 22.14
CA GLN A 69 -56.73 11.59 23.51
C GLN A 69 -56.65 10.40 24.49
N ASN A 70 -55.86 10.56 25.56
CA ASN A 70 -56.29 10.22 26.92
C ASN A 70 -55.59 11.13 27.96
N MET A 71 -56.12 11.29 29.18
CA MET A 71 -55.76 12.40 30.09
C MET A 71 -55.24 11.99 31.48
N GLN A 72 -54.09 12.58 31.88
CA GLN A 72 -53.80 13.30 33.16
C GLN A 72 -54.01 12.56 34.54
N PRO A 73 -53.59 13.13 35.71
CA PRO A 73 -52.96 14.44 35.99
C PRO A 73 -51.68 14.49 36.90
N VAL A 74 -51.02 15.67 36.87
CA VAL A 74 -50.33 16.40 37.97
C VAL A 74 -48.92 16.00 38.51
N VAL A 75 -47.96 16.84 38.09
CA VAL A 75 -46.68 17.39 38.64
C VAL A 75 -46.50 17.58 40.18
N PRO A 76 -45.32 18.04 40.70
CA PRO A 76 -43.89 17.80 40.34
C PRO A 76 -42.92 17.67 41.56
N MET A 77 -41.63 17.32 41.35
CA MET A 77 -40.48 18.10 41.91
C MET A 77 -39.10 17.73 41.32
N THR A 78 -38.08 18.54 41.64
CA THR A 78 -36.72 18.51 41.05
C THR A 78 -35.67 17.86 41.97
N ASN A 79 -34.60 17.29 41.38
CA ASN A 79 -33.24 17.51 41.89
C ASN A 79 -32.14 17.12 40.86
N THR A 80 -30.96 17.72 41.01
CA THR A 80 -29.77 17.47 40.18
C THR A 80 -28.69 16.73 40.98
N ARG A 81 -27.75 16.04 40.29
CA ARG A 81 -26.41 15.73 40.81
C ARG A 81 -25.45 15.32 39.69
N THR A 82 -24.16 15.45 39.96
CA THR A 82 -23.06 15.38 38.97
C THR A 82 -21.93 14.43 39.41
N ARG A 83 -21.18 13.94 38.42
CA ARG A 83 -19.80 13.39 38.46
C ARG A 83 -19.26 12.75 39.76
N ALA A 84 -18.71 11.55 39.59
CA ALA A 84 -17.44 11.17 40.21
C ALA A 84 -16.53 10.43 39.20
N ARG A 85 -15.21 10.54 39.39
CA ARG A 85 -14.16 9.67 38.82
C ARG A 85 -13.35 9.13 40.01
N SER A 86 -12.72 7.97 39.86
CA SER A 86 -11.74 7.49 40.83
C SER A 86 -10.45 7.03 40.15
N ASN A 87 -9.37 7.74 40.41
CA ASN A 87 -8.02 7.19 40.46
C ASN A 87 -7.59 7.21 41.93
N SER A 88 -6.82 6.22 42.37
CA SER A 88 -6.00 6.29 43.58
C SER A 88 -4.74 5.45 43.36
N ASP A 89 -3.66 5.83 44.04
CA ASP A 89 -2.29 5.39 43.75
C ASP A 89 -1.43 5.48 45.03
N VAL A 90 -0.26 4.85 45.02
CA VAL A 90 0.84 4.98 46.00
C VAL A 90 0.57 4.54 47.45
N THR A 91 1.31 3.51 47.90
CA THR A 91 2.20 3.62 49.08
C THR A 91 3.20 2.45 49.10
N ALA A 92 4.35 2.67 49.75
CA ALA A 92 5.41 1.67 49.88
C ALA A 92 6.14 1.84 51.22
N ASN A 93 6.63 0.75 51.83
CA ASN A 93 7.90 0.79 52.57
C ASN A 93 8.50 -0.58 52.92
N SER A 94 9.80 -0.53 53.15
CA SER A 94 10.81 -1.61 53.21
C SER A 94 10.84 -2.47 54.48
N ALA A 95 11.28 -3.72 54.28
CA ALA A 95 12.33 -4.47 55.02
C ALA A 95 12.22 -4.81 56.53
N ALA A 96 12.36 -6.10 56.83
CA ALA A 96 13.04 -6.67 58.00
C ALA A 96 13.52 -8.12 57.70
N SER A 97 14.39 -8.71 58.53
CA SER A 97 15.04 -10.02 58.28
C SER A 97 15.25 -10.82 59.58
N ILE A 98 15.03 -12.14 59.57
CA ILE A 98 15.42 -13.09 60.63
C ILE A 98 16.06 -14.35 60.02
N LYS A 99 17.03 -14.96 60.73
CA LYS A 99 17.76 -16.20 60.38
C LYS A 99 17.74 -17.19 61.56
N HIS A 100 17.89 -18.48 61.28
CA HIS A 100 18.56 -19.61 62.02
C HIS A 100 18.00 -20.93 61.42
N SER A 101 18.71 -22.03 61.07
CA SER A 101 19.88 -22.79 61.58
C SER A 101 19.55 -23.63 62.84
N HIS A 102 19.91 -24.91 62.99
CA HIS A 102 21.01 -25.71 62.39
C HIS A 102 20.79 -27.25 62.46
N GLN A 103 21.47 -28.01 61.57
CA GLN A 103 22.05 -29.38 61.77
C GLN A 103 21.09 -30.61 61.96
N HIS A 104 21.49 -31.88 61.75
CA HIS A 104 22.83 -32.49 61.50
C HIS A 104 22.78 -33.87 60.75
N GLN A 105 23.84 -34.17 59.95
CA GLN A 105 24.37 -35.52 59.59
C GLN A 105 23.49 -36.47 58.70
N HIS A 106 24.01 -37.51 58.00
CA HIS A 106 25.37 -38.11 57.93
C HIS A 106 25.77 -38.57 56.48
N GLN A 107 27.00 -39.09 56.35
CA GLN A 107 27.80 -39.65 55.21
C GLN A 107 27.09 -40.61 54.19
N GLN A 108 27.65 -41.11 53.07
CA GLN A 108 28.99 -41.20 52.37
C GLN A 108 28.71 -41.54 50.84
N ASN A 109 29.56 -41.85 49.83
CA ASN A 109 31.00 -41.84 49.45
C ASN A 109 31.09 -42.00 47.89
N HIS A 110 32.01 -41.34 47.15
CA HIS A 110 32.87 -41.91 46.05
C HIS A 110 33.58 -40.86 45.15
N GLN A 111 34.63 -41.32 44.45
CA GLN A 111 35.68 -40.53 43.75
C GLN A 111 35.55 -40.67 42.21
N HIS A 112 35.56 -39.61 41.39
CA HIS A 112 36.67 -38.70 40.97
C HIS A 112 37.54 -39.19 39.78
N GLN A 113 37.38 -38.55 38.62
CA GLN A 113 38.42 -38.31 37.60
C GLN A 113 38.16 -36.95 36.91
N HIS A 114 39.16 -36.35 36.25
CA HIS A 114 39.20 -34.92 35.89
C HIS A 114 38.92 -34.61 34.41
N GLN A 115 38.30 -33.45 34.12
CA GLN A 115 38.91 -32.32 33.39
C GLN A 115 38.00 -31.05 33.39
N PRO A 116 38.45 -29.84 32.95
CA PRO A 116 38.08 -28.59 33.63
C PRO A 116 36.88 -27.79 33.06
N HIS A 117 36.15 -27.10 33.95
CA HIS A 117 35.16 -26.08 33.59
C HIS A 117 35.76 -24.68 33.42
N LYS A 118 35.34 -23.96 32.38
CA LYS A 118 35.44 -22.49 32.29
C LYS A 118 34.16 -21.84 32.85
N ARG A 119 34.29 -20.68 33.50
CA ARG A 119 33.17 -19.95 34.13
C ARG A 119 32.17 -19.43 33.07
N PRO A 120 30.84 -19.55 33.29
CA PRO A 120 29.85 -18.77 32.55
C PRO A 120 29.75 -17.35 33.16
N THR A 121 30.11 -16.32 32.40
CA THR A 121 29.85 -14.92 32.77
C THR A 121 28.43 -14.51 32.38
N GLY A 122 27.69 -13.91 33.31
CA GLY A 122 26.27 -13.60 33.11
C GLY A 122 26.02 -12.46 32.11
N GLY A 123 25.41 -12.78 30.96
CA GLY A 123 24.90 -11.82 29.99
C GLY A 123 23.38 -11.66 30.10
N ARG A 124 22.93 -10.44 30.43
CA ARG A 124 21.53 -10.01 30.64
C ARG A 124 20.47 -10.74 29.79
N LYS A 125 19.56 -11.47 30.44
CA LYS A 125 18.29 -11.91 29.82
C LYS A 125 17.47 -10.67 29.45
N SER A 126 17.16 -10.48 28.16
CA SER A 126 16.15 -9.51 27.75
C SER A 126 14.76 -10.02 28.11
N GLY A 127 13.91 -9.15 28.65
CA GLY A 127 12.58 -9.51 29.13
C GLY A 127 11.56 -9.64 27.99
N SER A 128 11.23 -10.87 27.60
CA SER A 128 10.00 -11.17 26.89
C SER A 128 9.28 -12.31 27.62
N LEU A 129 8.31 -11.94 28.45
CA LEU A 129 7.50 -12.84 29.26
C LEU A 129 6.08 -12.88 28.69
N GLY A 130 5.58 -14.09 28.40
CA GLY A 130 4.15 -14.31 28.23
C GLY A 130 3.59 -14.25 26.80
N PHE A 131 4.05 -15.14 25.91
CA PHE A 131 3.14 -16.08 25.23
C PHE A 131 3.91 -17.27 24.63
N ALA A 132 4.02 -18.35 25.39
CA ALA A 132 4.57 -19.62 24.92
C ALA A 132 3.49 -20.46 24.21
N GLY A 133 2.82 -19.86 23.22
CA GLY A 133 1.99 -20.62 22.29
C GLY A 133 2.86 -21.59 21.48
N LYS A 134 2.26 -22.69 21.00
CA LYS A 134 2.89 -23.49 19.93
C LYS A 134 3.05 -22.58 18.72
N ARG A 135 4.29 -22.28 18.32
CA ARG A 135 4.57 -21.51 17.10
C ARG A 135 3.98 -22.25 15.90
N SER A 136 3.36 -21.54 14.96
CA SER A 136 2.89 -22.15 13.71
C SER A 136 4.04 -22.85 12.98
N GLY A 137 3.71 -23.90 12.20
CA GLY A 137 4.69 -24.61 11.37
C GLY A 137 5.39 -23.67 10.37
N LEU A 138 4.67 -22.65 9.87
CA LEU A 138 5.21 -21.60 9.00
C LEU A 138 6.27 -20.77 9.74
N ASP A 139 6.00 -20.41 10.98
CA ASP A 139 6.86 -19.65 11.87
C ASP A 139 8.07 -20.46 12.37
N ALA A 140 8.02 -21.80 12.27
CA ALA A 140 9.18 -22.67 12.47
C ALA A 140 10.02 -22.77 11.18
N LEU A 141 9.39 -23.12 10.07
CA LEU A 141 10.01 -23.34 8.76
C LEU A 141 10.79 -22.12 8.25
N LEU A 142 10.24 -20.90 8.42
CA LEU A 142 10.93 -19.65 8.04
C LEU A 142 12.18 -19.32 8.88
N ARG A 143 12.31 -19.88 10.08
CA ARG A 143 13.40 -19.58 11.01
C ARG A 143 14.45 -20.69 11.06
N ASP A 144 14.00 -21.93 11.09
CA ASP A 144 14.85 -23.11 11.31
C ASP A 144 15.27 -23.77 9.98
N GLY A 145 14.61 -23.42 8.86
CA GLY A 145 14.86 -23.97 7.52
C GLY A 145 14.05 -25.25 7.22
N PRO A 146 14.05 -25.70 5.94
CA PRO A 146 13.38 -26.93 5.55
C PRO A 146 14.11 -28.18 6.06
N PRO A 147 13.39 -29.25 6.43
CA PRO A 147 14.01 -30.50 6.83
C PRO A 147 14.76 -31.14 5.65
N GLY A 148 16.07 -31.39 5.84
CA GLY A 148 16.90 -32.05 4.82
C GLY A 148 17.34 -31.14 3.67
N ASP A 149 17.48 -29.83 3.90
CA ASP A 149 18.05 -28.82 2.99
C ASP A 149 17.33 -28.65 1.62
N SER A 150 16.18 -29.28 1.43
CA SER A 150 15.37 -29.15 0.21
C SER A 150 14.64 -27.81 0.17
N ILE A 151 15.28 -26.79 -0.40
CA ILE A 151 14.72 -25.44 -0.58
C ILE A 151 13.40 -25.50 -1.36
N ALA A 152 13.31 -26.34 -2.40
CA ALA A 152 12.09 -26.50 -3.20
C ALA A 152 10.93 -27.06 -2.36
N GLY A 153 11.16 -28.14 -1.60
CA GLY A 153 10.17 -28.69 -0.68
C GLY A 153 9.74 -27.68 0.39
N GLY A 154 10.70 -26.93 0.95
CA GLY A 154 10.43 -25.86 1.90
C GLY A 154 9.55 -24.74 1.34
N LEU A 155 9.71 -24.36 0.08
CA LEU A 155 8.85 -23.37 -0.57
C LEU A 155 7.42 -23.90 -0.78
N ASP A 156 7.26 -25.18 -1.12
CA ASP A 156 5.94 -25.80 -1.29
C ASP A 156 5.23 -26.05 0.05
N ASP A 157 5.97 -26.43 1.10
CA ASP A 157 5.47 -26.45 2.48
C ASP A 157 5.02 -25.05 2.94
N LEU A 158 5.79 -23.99 2.64
CA LEU A 158 5.40 -22.62 2.96
C LEU A 158 4.12 -22.19 2.22
N ARG A 159 3.99 -22.52 0.92
CA ARG A 159 2.76 -22.26 0.14
C ARG A 159 1.56 -22.96 0.75
N TYR A 160 1.71 -24.26 1.03
CA TYR A 160 0.67 -25.07 1.68
C TYR A 160 0.24 -24.45 3.02
N LEU A 161 1.19 -24.09 3.88
CA LEU A 161 0.92 -23.51 5.20
C LEU A 161 0.25 -22.12 5.13
N VAL A 162 0.60 -21.29 4.15
CA VAL A 162 -0.10 -20.02 3.89
C VAL A 162 -1.58 -20.28 3.60
N LEU A 163 -1.91 -21.27 2.76
CA LEU A 163 -3.29 -21.60 2.41
C LEU A 163 -4.05 -22.35 3.50
N SER A 164 -3.39 -23.29 4.20
CA SER A 164 -4.04 -24.17 5.19
C SER A 164 -4.21 -23.53 6.56
N SER A 165 -3.30 -22.62 6.93
CA SER A 165 -3.11 -22.21 8.32
C SER A 165 -2.88 -20.71 8.51
N ARG A 166 -2.80 -19.95 7.41
CA ARG A 166 -2.46 -18.51 7.33
C ARG A 166 -1.17 -18.12 8.07
N VAL A 167 -0.79 -16.86 7.92
CA VAL A 167 0.32 -16.27 8.66
C VAL A 167 -0.19 -15.80 10.03
N ASP A 168 0.51 -16.21 11.10
CA ASP A 168 0.27 -15.74 12.46
C ASP A 168 0.45 -14.21 12.51
N SER A 169 -0.52 -13.49 13.09
CA SER A 169 -0.50 -12.03 13.18
C SER A 169 -1.32 -11.53 14.36
N ASP A 170 -1.00 -10.34 14.86
CA ASP A 170 -1.79 -9.62 15.87
C ASP A 170 -3.06 -8.97 15.28
N SER A 171 -3.81 -8.24 16.12
CA SER A 171 -5.04 -7.51 15.74
C SER A 171 -4.83 -6.46 14.65
N ASP A 172 -3.59 -5.99 14.49
CA ASP A 172 -3.22 -4.92 13.57
C ASP A 172 -2.68 -5.51 12.25
N GLY A 173 -2.69 -6.85 12.12
CA GLY A 173 -2.17 -7.57 10.96
C GLY A 173 -0.65 -7.66 10.95
N MET A 174 0.05 -7.39 12.05
CA MET A 174 1.51 -7.48 12.09
C MET A 174 1.97 -8.88 12.47
N SER A 175 3.04 -9.33 11.80
CA SER A 175 3.70 -10.62 12.03
C SER A 175 5.21 -10.41 12.20
N PRO A 176 5.90 -11.18 13.07
CA PRO A 176 7.35 -11.14 13.16
C PRO A 176 8.08 -11.62 11.89
N HIS A 177 7.44 -12.46 11.07
CA HIS A 177 8.11 -13.15 9.95
C HIS A 177 7.48 -12.94 8.56
N ARG A 178 6.29 -12.31 8.44
CA ARG A 178 5.65 -12.00 7.14
C ARG A 178 6.62 -11.37 6.12
N ILE A 179 7.48 -10.44 6.55
CA ILE A 179 8.45 -9.81 5.66
C ILE A 179 9.47 -10.81 5.07
N TYR A 180 9.91 -11.79 5.87
CA TYR A 180 10.84 -12.84 5.42
C TYR A 180 10.14 -13.90 4.58
N LEU A 181 8.85 -14.18 4.85
CA LEU A 181 8.00 -15.00 3.98
C LEU A 181 7.89 -14.38 2.57
N TRP A 182 7.60 -13.08 2.48
CA TRP A 182 7.48 -12.37 1.22
C TRP A 182 8.82 -12.33 0.45
N LEU A 183 9.94 -12.10 1.16
CA LEU A 183 11.28 -12.17 0.58
C LEU A 183 11.60 -13.57 0.04
N ALA A 184 11.28 -14.63 0.78
CA ALA A 184 11.53 -16.01 0.37
C ALA A 184 10.66 -16.45 -0.82
N LEU A 185 9.35 -16.18 -0.79
CA LEU A 185 8.41 -16.58 -1.83
C LEU A 185 8.67 -15.88 -3.17
N LEU A 186 9.07 -14.60 -3.14
CA LEU A 186 9.46 -13.82 -4.33
C LEU A 186 10.96 -13.95 -4.68
N ASN A 187 11.70 -14.83 -4.00
CA ASN A 187 13.15 -15.06 -4.21
C ASN A 187 14.00 -13.77 -4.16
N VAL A 188 13.66 -12.83 -3.27
CA VAL A 188 14.34 -11.55 -3.09
C VAL A 188 15.38 -11.69 -1.99
N GLY A 189 16.66 -11.76 -2.38
CA GLY A 189 17.78 -11.84 -1.46
C GLY A 189 17.95 -10.57 -0.58
N PRO A 190 18.62 -10.67 0.59
CA PRO A 190 18.90 -9.53 1.44
C PRO A 190 19.71 -8.44 0.74
N LEU A 191 19.24 -7.19 0.82
CA LEU A 191 19.92 -6.04 0.23
C LEU A 191 20.88 -5.39 1.24
N PRO A 192 22.13 -5.03 0.84
CA PRO A 192 23.00 -4.20 1.67
C PRO A 192 22.37 -2.84 1.99
N THR A 193 22.29 -2.49 3.28
CA THR A 193 21.70 -1.22 3.75
C THR A 193 22.29 0.01 3.07
N ASP A 194 23.61 0.00 2.81
CA ASP A 194 24.32 1.12 2.19
C ASP A 194 23.87 1.39 0.75
N GLU A 195 23.37 0.37 0.02
CA GLU A 195 22.80 0.57 -1.32
C GLU A 195 21.52 1.41 -1.24
N TYR A 196 20.60 1.08 -0.33
CA TYR A 196 19.40 1.89 -0.08
C TYR A 196 19.76 3.29 0.44
N LEU A 197 20.70 3.40 1.37
CA LEU A 197 21.14 4.70 1.89
C LEU A 197 21.77 5.58 0.81
N SER A 198 22.54 5.01 -0.14
CA SER A 198 23.09 5.77 -1.27
C SER A 198 22.00 6.42 -2.14
N LEU A 199 20.88 5.71 -2.34
CA LEU A 199 19.72 6.20 -3.10
C LEU A 199 18.92 7.24 -2.31
N VAL A 200 18.79 7.07 -0.99
CA VAL A 200 18.17 8.06 -0.08
C VAL A 200 18.99 9.35 -0.01
N HIS A 201 20.32 9.27 0.05
CA HIS A 201 21.21 10.44 0.12
C HIS A 201 21.19 11.29 -1.16
N ARG A 202 20.80 10.74 -2.33
CA ARG A 202 20.53 11.51 -3.56
C ARG A 202 19.28 12.39 -3.46
N GLY A 203 18.39 12.13 -2.50
CA GLY A 203 17.21 12.94 -2.25
C GLY A 203 16.17 12.90 -3.39
N ARG A 204 15.89 14.05 -4.00
CA ARG A 204 14.76 14.22 -4.94
C ARG A 204 15.06 13.57 -6.29
N SER A 205 14.33 12.50 -6.62
CA SER A 205 14.32 11.90 -7.97
C SER A 205 13.59 12.79 -9.00
N PRO A 206 13.72 12.52 -10.31
CA PRO A 206 12.91 13.18 -11.35
C PRO A 206 11.40 13.00 -11.14
N ALA A 207 10.97 11.94 -10.44
CA ALA A 207 9.57 11.69 -10.10
C ALA A 207 9.08 12.45 -8.84
N TYR A 208 9.96 13.14 -8.10
CA TYR A 208 9.69 13.69 -6.76
C TYR A 208 8.39 14.49 -6.67
N THR A 209 8.08 15.34 -7.65
CA THR A 209 6.86 16.17 -7.63
C THR A 209 5.58 15.32 -7.73
N LYS A 210 5.57 14.28 -8.58
CA LYS A 210 4.44 13.34 -8.68
C LYS A 210 4.29 12.54 -7.39
N ILE A 211 5.40 12.00 -6.87
CA ILE A 211 5.45 11.30 -5.58
C ILE A 211 4.88 12.19 -4.47
N ARG A 212 5.37 13.44 -4.33
CA ARG A 212 5.00 14.36 -3.25
C ARG A 212 3.52 14.75 -3.27
N ASN A 213 2.91 14.84 -4.45
CA ASN A 213 1.48 15.08 -4.62
C ASN A 213 0.64 13.87 -4.17
N ASP A 214 1.17 12.66 -4.32
CA ASP A 214 0.46 11.41 -4.01
C ASP A 214 0.63 10.96 -2.56
N THR A 215 1.80 11.14 -1.95
CA THR A 215 2.10 10.58 -0.63
C THR A 215 1.14 11.04 0.46
N PHE A 216 0.76 12.32 0.49
CA PHE A 216 0.00 12.90 1.61
C PHE A 216 -1.43 12.34 1.76
N ARG A 217 -1.96 11.75 0.67
CA ARG A 217 -3.31 11.15 0.62
C ARG A 217 -3.29 9.62 0.67
N THR A 218 -2.12 8.99 0.72
CA THR A 218 -1.96 7.52 0.77
C THR A 218 -2.54 6.95 2.06
N LEU A 219 -3.59 6.12 1.94
CA LEU A 219 -4.30 5.50 3.08
C LEU A 219 -4.60 6.50 4.22
N ALA A 220 -4.89 7.77 3.88
CA ALA A 220 -4.94 8.86 4.85
C ALA A 220 -6.08 8.76 5.89
N THR A 221 -7.01 7.83 5.70
CA THR A 221 -8.09 7.45 6.62
C THR A 221 -7.79 6.23 7.49
N ASP A 222 -6.74 5.45 7.18
CA ASP A 222 -6.40 4.24 7.95
C ASP A 222 -5.55 4.60 9.20
N PRO A 223 -6.02 4.26 10.42
CA PRO A 223 -5.32 4.62 11.65
C PRO A 223 -4.12 3.70 11.94
N LEU A 224 -4.14 2.44 11.48
CA LEU A 224 -3.06 1.49 11.68
C LEU A 224 -1.86 1.90 10.83
N PHE A 225 -2.09 2.16 9.54
CA PHE A 225 -1.08 2.63 8.60
C PHE A 225 -0.37 3.88 9.13
N LYS A 226 -1.14 4.92 9.49
CA LYS A 226 -0.59 6.23 9.92
C LYS A 226 0.15 6.19 11.25
N ARG A 227 -0.07 5.16 12.08
CA ARG A 227 0.67 4.91 13.33
C ARG A 227 2.03 4.24 13.08
N ARG A 228 2.22 3.58 11.93
CA ARG A 228 3.42 2.76 11.62
C ARG A 228 4.26 3.32 10.46
N VAL A 229 3.63 3.85 9.42
CA VAL A 229 4.29 4.36 8.21
C VAL A 229 4.14 5.87 8.15
N THR A 230 5.26 6.57 8.03
CA THR A 230 5.28 8.03 7.86
C THR A 230 5.21 8.41 6.39
N GLU A 231 4.73 9.62 6.09
CA GLU A 231 4.88 10.19 4.75
C GLU A 231 6.36 10.29 4.35
N ALA A 232 7.27 10.62 5.27
CA ALA A 232 8.69 10.76 4.97
C ALA A 232 9.35 9.43 4.53
N SER A 233 8.99 8.31 5.15
CA SER A 233 9.44 6.96 4.75
C SER A 233 8.87 6.56 3.38
N LEU A 234 7.60 6.88 3.11
CA LEU A 234 6.99 6.64 1.80
C LEU A 234 7.65 7.48 0.69
N ILE A 235 7.94 8.76 0.95
CA ILE A 235 8.68 9.63 0.03
C ILE A 235 10.09 9.08 -0.23
N ARG A 236 10.84 8.68 0.81
CA ARG A 236 12.19 8.13 0.67
C ARG A 236 12.22 6.91 -0.25
N LEU A 237 11.41 5.89 0.07
CA LEU A 237 11.40 4.64 -0.68
C LEU A 237 10.98 4.86 -2.13
N LEU A 238 9.89 5.61 -2.38
CA LEU A 238 9.44 5.91 -3.75
C LEU A 238 10.49 6.68 -4.55
N ASN A 239 11.27 7.58 -3.94
CA ASN A 239 12.37 8.27 -4.63
C ASN A 239 13.58 7.34 -4.87
N ALA A 240 13.89 6.43 -3.94
CA ALA A 240 14.95 5.45 -4.13
C ALA A 240 14.62 4.47 -5.28
N VAL A 241 13.36 4.02 -5.39
CA VAL A 241 12.90 3.18 -6.51
C VAL A 241 12.90 3.96 -7.82
N ALA A 242 12.42 5.21 -7.80
CA ALA A 242 12.51 6.08 -8.96
C ALA A 242 13.96 6.29 -9.45
N TRP A 243 14.92 6.45 -8.54
CA TRP A 243 16.34 6.51 -8.90
C TRP A 243 16.86 5.20 -9.47
N LYS A 244 16.62 4.04 -8.84
CA LYS A 244 17.12 2.75 -9.34
C LYS A 244 16.53 2.37 -10.70
N ILE A 245 15.26 2.72 -10.95
CA ILE A 245 14.61 2.58 -12.27
C ILE A 245 15.22 3.56 -13.30
N HIS A 246 15.52 4.80 -12.92
CA HIS A 246 16.17 5.79 -13.79
C HIS A 246 17.58 5.35 -14.20
N ASP A 247 18.41 4.94 -13.24
CA ASP A 247 19.79 4.52 -13.51
C ASP A 247 19.84 3.26 -14.40
N SER A 248 18.89 2.35 -14.22
CA SER A 248 18.76 1.15 -15.07
C SER A 248 18.47 1.51 -16.54
N LYS A 249 17.72 2.60 -16.79
CA LYS A 249 17.46 3.11 -18.14
C LYS A 249 18.68 3.84 -18.72
N GLU A 250 19.36 4.64 -17.90
CA GLU A 250 20.62 5.32 -18.26
C GLU A 250 21.74 4.34 -18.67
N VAL A 251 21.83 3.17 -18.01
CA VAL A 251 22.77 2.11 -18.39
C VAL A 251 22.34 1.42 -19.69
N ALA A 252 21.06 1.06 -19.82
CA ALA A 252 20.55 0.43 -21.03
C ALA A 252 20.71 1.31 -22.29
N GLY A 253 20.46 2.62 -22.17
CA GLY A 253 20.62 3.58 -23.27
C GLY A 253 22.08 3.87 -23.69
N LYS A 254 23.07 3.38 -22.93
CA LYS A 254 24.51 3.57 -23.20
C LYS A 254 25.22 2.29 -23.65
N ALA A 255 24.49 1.18 -23.77
CA ALA A 255 25.03 -0.06 -24.34
C ALA A 255 25.31 0.13 -25.85
N PRO A 256 26.50 -0.23 -26.36
CA PRO A 256 26.78 -0.20 -27.79
C PRO A 256 25.83 -1.14 -28.55
N PRO A 257 25.31 -0.75 -29.73
CA PRO A 257 24.54 -1.67 -30.57
C PRO A 257 25.42 -2.84 -31.01
N LEU A 258 24.94 -4.07 -30.80
CA LEU A 258 25.60 -5.27 -31.29
C LEU A 258 25.72 -5.22 -32.83
N PRO A 259 26.86 -5.62 -33.42
CA PRO A 259 27.06 -5.53 -34.86
C PRO A 259 26.12 -6.50 -35.59
N GLN A 260 25.07 -5.97 -36.20
CA GLN A 260 24.20 -6.74 -37.09
C GLN A 260 24.97 -7.10 -38.35
N HIS A 261 25.16 -8.40 -38.60
CA HIS A 261 25.77 -8.89 -39.85
C HIS A 261 24.82 -8.62 -41.03
N SER A 262 25.10 -7.56 -41.78
CA SER A 262 24.29 -7.10 -42.92
C SER A 262 24.46 -8.01 -44.14
N TYR A 263 23.60 -9.02 -44.25
CA TYR A 263 23.38 -9.74 -45.50
C TYR A 263 22.71 -8.82 -46.54
N HIS A 264 23.44 -8.42 -47.58
CA HIS A 264 22.92 -7.68 -48.73
C HIS A 264 22.60 -8.60 -49.92
N PRO A 265 21.31 -8.78 -50.30
CA PRO A 265 20.93 -9.14 -51.65
C PRO A 265 21.24 -7.98 -52.63
N ARG A 266 21.52 -8.30 -53.90
CA ARG A 266 21.95 -7.32 -54.92
C ARG A 266 20.81 -6.51 -55.54
N ASN A 267 21.17 -5.30 -55.99
CA ASN A 267 20.37 -4.36 -56.77
C ASN A 267 19.56 -5.00 -57.92
N ARG A 268 18.41 -4.39 -58.23
CA ARG A 268 17.90 -4.23 -59.60
C ARG A 268 17.41 -2.80 -59.83
N SER A 269 17.54 -2.31 -61.07
CA SER A 269 17.41 -0.89 -61.44
C SER A 269 15.95 -0.48 -61.78
N PRO A 270 15.64 0.83 -61.92
CA PRO A 270 14.27 1.36 -61.76
C PRO A 270 13.50 1.67 -63.06
N GLU A 271 12.20 1.97 -62.91
CA GLU A 271 11.33 2.64 -63.89
C GLU A 271 10.55 3.81 -63.25
N PRO A 272 10.11 4.84 -64.02
CA PRO A 272 9.52 6.07 -63.47
C PRO A 272 7.99 6.24 -63.65
N SER A 273 7.43 7.03 -62.72
CA SER A 273 6.27 7.97 -62.77
C SER A 273 5.28 7.98 -63.97
N PRO A 274 3.98 8.24 -63.70
CA PRO A 274 3.53 9.65 -63.79
C PRO A 274 2.55 10.11 -62.68
N SER A 275 2.10 11.37 -62.77
CA SER A 275 1.43 12.15 -61.72
C SER A 275 0.10 12.79 -62.17
N THR A 276 -0.82 13.00 -61.22
CA THR A 276 -1.94 13.97 -61.29
C THR A 276 -2.04 14.68 -59.93
N THR A 277 -1.58 15.93 -59.78
CA THR A 277 -2.29 17.21 -60.09
C THR A 277 -3.51 17.48 -59.21
N ASP A 278 -3.36 18.48 -58.32
CA ASP A 278 -4.32 19.52 -57.89
C ASP A 278 -4.20 19.84 -56.37
N GLY A 279 -4.20 21.10 -55.93
CA GLY A 279 -4.23 22.32 -56.75
C GLY A 279 -4.76 23.60 -56.08
N PHE A 280 -4.32 23.96 -54.86
CA PHE A 280 -4.65 25.28 -54.28
C PHE A 280 -3.54 25.86 -53.39
N SER A 281 -3.35 27.18 -53.45
CA SER A 281 -2.23 27.89 -52.82
C SER A 281 -2.67 29.10 -51.99
N SER A 282 -2.20 29.17 -50.74
CA SER A 282 -1.98 30.44 -50.02
C SER A 282 -0.97 30.24 -48.88
N ALA A 283 -0.12 31.23 -48.67
CA ALA A 283 0.89 31.31 -47.61
C ALA A 283 0.56 32.53 -46.70
N PRO A 284 1.35 32.91 -45.67
CA PRO A 284 2.54 32.27 -45.11
C PRO A 284 2.56 32.17 -43.56
N CYS A 285 3.48 31.39 -42.98
CA CYS A 285 4.07 31.72 -41.67
C CYS A 285 5.44 31.06 -41.47
N ASN A 286 6.46 31.85 -41.08
CA ASN A 286 7.74 31.33 -40.65
C ASN A 286 7.71 31.08 -39.14
N THR A 287 7.59 29.82 -38.72
CA THR A 287 7.87 29.38 -37.35
C THR A 287 8.78 28.16 -37.38
N PRO A 288 9.76 28.05 -36.47
CA PRO A 288 10.70 26.93 -36.49
C PRO A 288 9.99 25.64 -36.10
N SER A 289 10.01 24.66 -37.01
CA SER A 289 9.46 23.32 -36.78
C SER A 289 10.35 22.53 -35.83
N THR A 290 10.16 22.74 -34.53
CA THR A 290 10.64 21.82 -33.49
C THR A 290 9.83 20.53 -33.60
N THR A 291 10.21 19.66 -34.55
CA THR A 291 9.70 18.29 -34.68
C THR A 291 10.25 17.45 -33.53
N SER A 292 9.72 17.70 -32.32
CA SER A 292 9.90 16.84 -31.17
C SER A 292 9.28 15.49 -31.49
N GLN A 293 10.11 14.55 -31.98
CA GLN A 293 9.76 13.14 -31.96
C GLN A 293 9.56 12.76 -30.50
N ALA A 294 8.30 12.74 -30.06
CA ALA A 294 7.91 12.37 -28.72
C ALA A 294 8.02 10.84 -28.57
N THR A 295 9.26 10.34 -28.57
CA THR A 295 9.59 9.02 -28.03
C THR A 295 9.08 9.01 -26.60
N SER A 296 7.99 8.28 -26.36
CA SER A 296 7.31 8.25 -25.08
C SER A 296 8.19 7.57 -24.04
N GLU A 297 8.99 8.34 -23.31
CA GLU A 297 9.84 7.79 -22.25
C GLU A 297 8.97 6.98 -21.27
N PRO A 298 9.34 5.71 -21.00
CA PRO A 298 8.59 4.91 -20.05
C PRO A 298 8.66 5.59 -18.69
N ALA A 299 7.51 5.90 -18.10
CA ALA A 299 7.43 6.60 -16.84
C ALA A 299 8.31 5.96 -15.74
N ILE A 300 8.83 6.80 -14.84
CA ILE A 300 9.59 6.38 -13.65
C ILE A 300 8.64 6.20 -12.44
N TYR A 301 7.46 6.81 -12.51
CA TYR A 301 6.42 6.75 -11.48
C TYR A 301 5.05 7.02 -12.11
N VAL A 302 4.04 6.23 -11.71
CA VAL A 302 2.62 6.39 -12.06
C VAL A 302 1.76 6.62 -10.82
N GLN A 303 0.63 7.32 -10.98
CA GLN A 303 -0.28 7.58 -9.87
C GLN A 303 -0.89 6.28 -9.34
N GLY A 304 -0.89 6.08 -8.02
CA GLY A 304 -1.35 4.83 -7.38
C GLY A 304 -0.20 3.88 -7.00
N MET A 305 0.99 4.05 -7.58
CA MET A 305 2.22 3.36 -7.16
C MET A 305 2.55 3.61 -5.67
N ASN A 306 2.15 4.77 -5.14
CA ASN A 306 2.20 5.07 -3.71
C ASN A 306 1.31 4.16 -2.83
N VAL A 307 0.14 3.75 -3.33
CA VAL A 307 -0.78 2.85 -2.62
C VAL A 307 -0.27 1.41 -2.72
N LEU A 308 0.22 0.98 -3.88
CA LEU A 308 0.87 -0.33 -4.05
C LEU A 308 2.14 -0.45 -3.18
N CYS A 309 2.87 0.63 -2.93
CA CYS A 309 4.01 0.66 -2.01
C CYS A 309 3.61 0.53 -0.52
N ALA A 310 2.38 0.86 -0.16
CA ALA A 310 1.98 1.06 1.24
C ALA A 310 2.02 -0.22 2.09
N PRO A 311 1.52 -1.40 1.64
CA PRO A 311 1.59 -2.63 2.41
C PRO A 311 3.03 -3.13 2.63
N PHE A 312 3.94 -2.95 1.66
CA PHE A 312 5.36 -3.30 1.82
C PHE A 312 6.01 -2.52 2.98
N LEU A 313 5.83 -1.20 3.03
CA LEU A 313 6.32 -0.37 4.14
C LEU A 313 5.65 -0.71 5.48
N TYR A 314 4.37 -1.12 5.44
CA TYR A 314 3.66 -1.49 6.66
C TYR A 314 4.14 -2.83 7.23
N ALA A 315 4.23 -3.88 6.41
CA ALA A 315 4.63 -5.21 6.85
C ALA A 315 6.11 -5.32 7.26
N SER A 316 6.98 -4.46 6.70
CA SER A 316 8.43 -4.50 6.93
C SER A 316 8.85 -4.11 8.34
N ARG A 317 10.09 -4.46 8.70
CA ARG A 317 10.79 -4.00 9.91
C ARG A 317 11.74 -2.82 9.64
N SER A 318 12.18 -2.69 8.39
CA SER A 318 13.07 -1.63 7.89
C SER A 318 12.60 -1.10 6.53
N GLU A 319 13.05 0.09 6.16
CA GLU A 319 12.84 0.61 4.80
C GLU A 319 13.64 -0.17 3.74
N VAL A 320 14.71 -0.87 4.12
CA VAL A 320 15.57 -1.64 3.21
C VAL A 320 14.86 -2.89 2.70
N GLU A 321 14.19 -3.64 3.58
CA GLU A 321 13.36 -4.80 3.21
C GLU A 321 12.20 -4.37 2.30
N ALA A 322 11.50 -3.29 2.69
CA ALA A 322 10.40 -2.72 1.92
C ALA A 322 10.85 -2.26 0.52
N PHE A 323 12.03 -1.61 0.44
CA PHE A 323 12.63 -1.14 -0.81
C PHE A 323 13.01 -2.32 -1.72
N ALA A 324 13.68 -3.34 -1.18
CA ALA A 324 14.11 -4.52 -1.94
C ALA A 324 12.91 -5.24 -2.55
N LEU A 325 11.87 -5.53 -1.75
CA LEU A 325 10.63 -6.14 -2.22
C LEU A 325 9.91 -5.26 -3.24
N PHE A 326 9.65 -3.99 -2.91
CA PHE A 326 8.84 -3.14 -3.79
C PHE A 326 9.54 -2.85 -5.12
N HIS A 327 10.86 -2.64 -5.10
CA HIS A 327 11.65 -2.50 -6.33
C HIS A 327 11.58 -3.77 -7.18
N TYR A 328 11.83 -4.94 -6.59
CA TYR A 328 11.74 -6.21 -7.30
C TYR A 328 10.33 -6.41 -7.88
N PHE A 329 9.29 -6.22 -7.08
CA PHE A 329 7.90 -6.37 -7.48
C PHE A 329 7.54 -5.53 -8.72
N VAL A 330 7.85 -4.22 -8.71
CA VAL A 330 7.52 -3.33 -9.84
C VAL A 330 8.50 -3.42 -11.04
N THR A 331 9.52 -4.27 -10.98
CA THR A 331 10.47 -4.49 -12.08
C THR A 331 10.54 -5.93 -12.60
N ARG A 332 9.94 -6.89 -11.88
CA ARG A 332 9.95 -8.32 -12.21
C ARG A 332 8.56 -8.97 -12.18
N GLU A 333 7.76 -8.70 -11.17
CA GLU A 333 6.45 -9.35 -11.00
C GLU A 333 5.34 -8.63 -11.76
N CYS A 334 5.34 -7.30 -11.75
CA CYS A 334 4.35 -6.47 -12.46
C CYS A 334 4.99 -5.25 -13.18
N PRO A 335 5.99 -5.43 -14.07
CA PRO A 335 6.66 -4.32 -14.73
C PRO A 335 5.72 -3.44 -15.59
N GLU A 336 4.63 -3.97 -16.18
CA GLU A 336 3.66 -3.17 -16.95
C GLU A 336 2.58 -2.46 -16.13
N TYR A 337 2.56 -2.65 -14.81
CA TYR A 337 1.71 -1.85 -13.92
C TYR A 337 2.27 -0.44 -13.68
N VAL A 338 3.57 -0.23 -13.86
CA VAL A 338 4.26 1.05 -13.55
C VAL A 338 4.84 1.77 -14.78
N ARG A 339 4.66 1.23 -15.99
CA ARG A 339 4.95 1.96 -17.24
C ARG A 339 3.87 3.03 -17.49
N GLY A 340 4.20 4.07 -18.26
CA GLY A 340 3.37 5.29 -18.37
C GLY A 340 1.96 5.09 -18.92
N THR A 341 1.75 4.03 -19.70
CA THR A 341 0.48 3.57 -20.27
C THR A 341 -0.31 2.63 -19.34
N MET A 342 0.34 2.02 -18.35
CA MET A 342 -0.22 1.00 -17.45
C MET A 342 -0.91 -0.15 -18.21
N ASP A 343 -0.37 -0.56 -19.36
CA ASP A 343 -0.99 -1.54 -20.27
C ASP A 343 -1.37 -2.85 -19.56
N GLY A 344 -0.55 -3.31 -18.62
CA GLY A 344 -0.85 -4.50 -17.82
C GLY A 344 -2.08 -4.34 -16.93
N VAL A 345 -2.35 -3.14 -16.39
CA VAL A 345 -3.58 -2.86 -15.64
C VAL A 345 -4.80 -2.91 -16.58
N HIS A 346 -4.70 -2.32 -17.77
CA HIS A 346 -5.78 -2.37 -18.77
C HIS A 346 -6.00 -3.79 -19.34
N ARG A 347 -4.97 -4.64 -19.43
CA ARG A 347 -5.12 -6.09 -19.68
C ARG A 347 -5.83 -6.78 -18.52
N GLY A 348 -5.38 -6.54 -17.28
CA GLY A 348 -5.98 -7.10 -16.06
C GLY A 348 -7.46 -6.78 -15.91
N LEU A 349 -7.89 -5.56 -16.26
CA LEU A 349 -9.30 -5.16 -16.25
C LEU A 349 -10.14 -5.94 -17.27
N LYS A 350 -9.65 -6.12 -18.50
CA LYS A 350 -10.31 -6.97 -19.50
C LYS A 350 -10.39 -8.44 -19.06
N LEU A 351 -9.41 -8.89 -18.26
CA LEU A 351 -9.39 -10.24 -17.69
C LEU A 351 -10.35 -10.38 -16.49
N VAL A 352 -10.63 -9.34 -15.71
CA VAL A 352 -11.72 -9.36 -14.70
C VAL A 352 -13.05 -9.67 -15.39
N ASP A 353 -13.39 -8.92 -16.45
CA ASP A 353 -14.67 -9.10 -17.17
C ASP A 353 -14.77 -10.50 -17.83
N ARG A 354 -13.71 -10.96 -18.52
CA ARG A 354 -13.68 -12.30 -19.15
C ARG A 354 -13.71 -13.44 -18.14
N CYS A 355 -13.01 -13.33 -17.02
CA CYS A 355 -13.07 -14.34 -15.96
C CYS A 355 -14.45 -14.37 -15.30
N LEU A 356 -15.08 -13.21 -15.08
CA LEU A 356 -16.44 -13.12 -14.54
C LEU A 356 -17.47 -13.80 -15.45
N GLU A 357 -17.36 -13.60 -16.77
CA GLU A 357 -18.21 -14.26 -17.78
C GLU A 357 -18.11 -15.78 -17.73
N VAL A 358 -16.89 -16.32 -17.57
CA VAL A 358 -16.67 -17.77 -17.43
C VAL A 358 -17.27 -18.33 -16.14
N VAL A 359 -17.14 -17.65 -15.00
CA VAL A 359 -17.43 -18.26 -13.69
C VAL A 359 -18.82 -17.95 -13.12
N GLU A 360 -19.40 -16.79 -13.47
CA GLU A 360 -20.77 -16.36 -13.12
C GLU A 360 -21.41 -15.57 -14.29
N PRO A 361 -21.71 -16.24 -15.43
CA PRO A 361 -22.24 -15.58 -16.63
C PRO A 361 -23.54 -14.81 -16.40
N LYS A 362 -24.36 -15.19 -15.41
CA LYS A 362 -25.58 -14.44 -15.04
C LYS A 362 -25.25 -13.05 -14.49
N LEU A 363 -24.16 -12.93 -13.73
CA LEU A 363 -23.70 -11.67 -13.16
C LEU A 363 -23.02 -10.80 -14.24
N ALA A 364 -22.15 -11.40 -15.06
CA ALA A 364 -21.50 -10.73 -16.18
C ALA A 364 -22.52 -10.10 -17.15
N ASN A 365 -23.48 -10.89 -17.64
CA ASN A 365 -24.53 -10.41 -18.55
C ASN A 365 -25.37 -9.27 -17.96
N HIS A 366 -25.65 -9.29 -16.65
CA HIS A 366 -26.39 -8.22 -15.98
C HIS A 366 -25.58 -6.91 -15.86
N LEU A 367 -24.24 -6.99 -15.80
CA LEU A 367 -23.37 -5.82 -15.78
C LEU A 367 -23.14 -5.28 -17.21
N PHE A 368 -22.84 -6.15 -18.18
CA PHE A 368 -22.56 -5.77 -19.56
C PHE A 368 -23.79 -5.18 -20.27
N SER A 369 -24.99 -5.73 -20.05
CA SER A 369 -26.26 -5.14 -20.55
C SER A 369 -26.58 -3.76 -19.96
N LYS A 370 -25.85 -3.32 -18.93
CA LYS A 370 -25.91 -1.97 -18.33
C LYS A 370 -24.64 -1.14 -18.58
N GLY A 371 -23.72 -1.62 -19.43
CA GLY A 371 -22.44 -0.96 -19.76
C GLY A 371 -21.42 -0.92 -18.60
N MET A 372 -21.58 -1.74 -17.57
CA MET A 372 -20.72 -1.74 -16.37
C MET A 372 -19.54 -2.72 -16.50
N TYR A 373 -18.55 -2.35 -17.31
CA TYR A 373 -17.28 -3.08 -17.46
C TYR A 373 -16.31 -2.80 -16.30
N ALA A 374 -15.37 -3.71 -16.05
CA ALA A 374 -14.39 -3.65 -14.96
C ALA A 374 -13.58 -2.35 -14.92
N GLU A 375 -13.29 -1.75 -16.08
CA GLU A 375 -12.57 -0.47 -16.18
C GLU A 375 -13.25 0.67 -15.39
N LEU A 376 -14.57 0.62 -15.20
CA LEU A 376 -15.32 1.65 -14.48
C LEU A 376 -15.28 1.51 -12.94
N TYR A 377 -14.84 0.37 -12.40
CA TYR A 377 -14.93 0.09 -10.95
C TYR A 377 -13.74 -0.67 -10.36
N ALA A 378 -13.12 -1.58 -11.10
CA ALA A 378 -12.03 -2.43 -10.62
C ALA A 378 -10.63 -1.82 -10.79
N PHE A 379 -10.48 -0.69 -11.52
CA PHE A 379 -9.16 -0.07 -11.77
C PHE A 379 -8.29 0.10 -10.51
N PRO A 380 -8.79 0.61 -9.37
CA PRO A 380 -7.99 0.71 -8.14
C PRO A 380 -7.58 -0.67 -7.59
N SER A 381 -8.48 -1.66 -7.67
CA SER A 381 -8.27 -3.01 -7.15
C SER A 381 -7.27 -3.80 -8.00
N VAL A 382 -7.24 -3.61 -9.32
CA VAL A 382 -6.23 -4.20 -10.20
C VAL A 382 -4.88 -3.54 -9.94
N LEU A 383 -4.77 -2.21 -10.10
CA LEU A 383 -3.50 -1.46 -9.97
C LEU A 383 -2.83 -1.63 -8.59
N THR A 384 -3.60 -1.74 -7.51
CA THR A 384 -3.06 -1.76 -6.13
C THR A 384 -3.14 -3.13 -5.45
N LEU A 385 -3.47 -4.21 -6.17
CA LEU A 385 -3.75 -5.54 -5.60
C LEU A 385 -4.71 -5.48 -4.40
N CYS A 386 -5.86 -4.84 -4.60
CA CYS A 386 -6.85 -4.52 -3.57
C CYS A 386 -6.36 -3.73 -2.34
N ALA A 387 -5.14 -3.17 -2.30
CA ALA A 387 -4.64 -2.41 -1.15
C ALA A 387 -5.40 -1.10 -0.86
N CYS A 388 -6.24 -0.64 -1.79
CA CYS A 388 -7.22 0.43 -1.55
C CYS A 388 -8.49 -0.01 -0.81
N THR A 389 -8.76 -1.32 -0.68
CA THR A 389 -9.97 -1.87 -0.08
C THR A 389 -9.68 -2.27 1.37
N PRO A 390 -10.27 -1.60 2.38
CA PRO A 390 -9.98 -1.89 3.80
C PRO A 390 -10.59 -3.23 4.25
N PRO A 391 -10.16 -3.80 5.39
CA PRO A 391 -9.15 -3.28 6.31
C PRO A 391 -7.74 -3.80 5.99
N LEU A 392 -6.71 -3.04 6.38
CA LEU A 392 -5.31 -3.37 6.07
C LEU A 392 -4.85 -4.79 6.51
N PRO A 393 -5.28 -5.36 7.66
CA PRO A 393 -4.93 -6.74 8.01
C PRO A 393 -5.39 -7.79 6.98
N GLU A 394 -6.55 -7.58 6.36
CA GLU A 394 -7.08 -8.48 5.33
C GLU A 394 -6.37 -8.28 3.98
N VAL A 395 -5.93 -7.05 3.66
CA VAL A 395 -5.01 -6.82 2.52
C VAL A 395 -3.72 -7.63 2.70
N LEU A 396 -3.12 -7.62 3.88
CA LEU A 396 -1.88 -8.37 4.17
C LEU A 396 -2.10 -9.88 4.06
N HIS A 397 -3.22 -10.40 4.57
CA HIS A 397 -3.61 -11.80 4.45
C HIS A 397 -3.86 -12.23 3.00
N LEU A 398 -4.48 -11.36 2.19
CA LEU A 398 -4.63 -11.57 0.74
C LEU A 398 -3.26 -11.58 0.03
N TRP A 399 -2.34 -10.70 0.44
CA TRP A 399 -1.01 -10.60 -0.14
C TRP A 399 -0.10 -11.78 0.21
N ASP A 400 -0.25 -12.38 1.39
CA ASP A 400 0.41 -13.65 1.74
C ASP A 400 0.08 -14.74 0.70
N PHE A 401 -1.20 -14.87 0.33
CA PHE A 401 -1.66 -15.78 -0.72
C PHE A 401 -1.15 -15.38 -2.12
N LEU A 402 -1.23 -14.09 -2.48
CA LEU A 402 -0.77 -13.61 -3.80
C LEU A 402 0.73 -13.82 -4.02
N PHE A 403 1.57 -13.70 -2.99
CA PHE A 403 3.00 -14.01 -3.14
C PHE A 403 3.31 -15.51 -3.05
N ALA A 404 2.45 -16.32 -2.43
CA ALA A 404 2.60 -17.78 -2.43
C ALA A 404 2.24 -18.42 -3.79
N TYR A 405 1.18 -17.94 -4.45
CA TYR A 405 0.60 -18.57 -5.64
C TYR A 405 0.65 -17.72 -6.93
N GLY A 406 1.05 -16.46 -6.83
CA GLY A 406 1.29 -15.56 -7.96
C GLY A 406 0.39 -14.30 -7.95
N PRO A 407 0.94 -13.09 -8.15
CA PRO A 407 0.19 -11.83 -8.11
C PRO A 407 -0.97 -11.75 -9.11
N HIS A 408 -0.90 -12.51 -10.21
CA HIS A 408 -1.93 -12.58 -11.24
C HIS A 408 -3.29 -13.06 -10.71
N LEU A 409 -3.30 -13.87 -9.64
CA LEU A 409 -4.53 -14.35 -9.03
C LEU A 409 -5.38 -13.22 -8.41
N ASN A 410 -4.84 -12.00 -8.25
CA ASN A 410 -5.60 -10.83 -7.82
C ASN A 410 -6.81 -10.54 -8.73
N ILE A 411 -6.70 -10.82 -10.04
CA ILE A 411 -7.83 -10.70 -10.97
C ILE A 411 -8.99 -11.62 -10.55
N LEU A 412 -8.68 -12.86 -10.15
CA LEU A 412 -9.67 -13.81 -9.64
C LEU A 412 -10.14 -13.46 -8.22
N CYS A 413 -9.29 -12.84 -7.38
CA CYS A 413 -9.69 -12.29 -6.08
C CYS A 413 -10.71 -11.14 -6.22
N ILE A 414 -10.62 -10.34 -7.29
CA ILE A 414 -11.62 -9.31 -7.64
C ILE A 414 -12.92 -9.98 -8.11
N VAL A 415 -12.84 -10.98 -8.99
CA VAL A 415 -14.01 -11.75 -9.43
C VAL A 415 -14.70 -12.44 -8.24
N ALA A 416 -13.96 -13.00 -7.30
CA ALA A 416 -14.49 -13.58 -6.06
C ALA A 416 -15.26 -12.57 -5.20
N GLN A 417 -14.81 -11.31 -5.12
CA GLN A 417 -15.55 -10.23 -4.46
C GLN A 417 -16.87 -9.92 -5.18
N LEU A 418 -16.87 -9.90 -6.52
CA LEU A 418 -18.09 -9.69 -7.32
C LEU A 418 -19.10 -10.83 -7.13
N ILE A 419 -18.65 -12.09 -7.10
CA ILE A 419 -19.49 -13.26 -6.82
C ILE A 419 -20.11 -13.17 -5.41
N ARG A 420 -19.33 -12.77 -4.39
CA ARG A 420 -19.85 -12.56 -3.03
C ARG A 420 -20.88 -11.43 -2.93
N LEU A 421 -20.88 -10.49 -3.88
CA LEU A 421 -21.84 -9.39 -3.99
C LEU A 421 -22.98 -9.65 -4.98
N ARG A 422 -22.97 -10.79 -5.67
CA ARG A 422 -23.85 -11.15 -6.79
C ARG A 422 -25.31 -10.81 -6.54
N ASP A 423 -25.90 -11.31 -5.47
CA ASP A 423 -27.34 -11.16 -5.26
C ASP A 423 -27.71 -9.72 -4.87
N THR A 424 -26.83 -9.02 -4.14
CA THR A 424 -26.93 -7.58 -3.86
C THR A 424 -26.81 -6.73 -5.13
N ILE A 425 -25.93 -7.13 -6.07
CA ILE A 425 -25.77 -6.48 -7.38
C ILE A 425 -27.02 -6.71 -8.25
N LEU A 426 -27.47 -7.96 -8.38
CA LEU A 426 -28.62 -8.34 -9.20
C LEU A 426 -29.93 -7.71 -8.72
N ALA A 427 -30.12 -7.59 -7.40
CA ALA A 427 -31.29 -6.94 -6.80
C ALA A 427 -31.21 -5.40 -6.78
N SER A 428 -30.04 -4.80 -7.03
CA SER A 428 -29.87 -3.34 -6.91
C SER A 428 -30.39 -2.59 -8.14
N PRO A 429 -31.24 -1.56 -7.97
CA PRO A 429 -31.59 -0.64 -9.05
C PRO A 429 -30.42 0.28 -9.46
N SER A 430 -29.31 0.30 -8.71
CA SER A 430 -28.13 1.11 -9.06
C SER A 430 -26.80 0.41 -8.68
N PRO A 431 -26.41 -0.69 -9.36
CA PRO A 431 -25.25 -1.48 -8.95
C PRO A 431 -23.92 -0.71 -8.99
N ASN A 432 -23.80 0.29 -9.87
CA ASN A 432 -22.66 1.23 -9.92
C ASN A 432 -22.44 2.02 -8.59
N LYS A 433 -23.39 2.03 -7.65
CA LYS A 433 -23.13 2.55 -6.28
C LYS A 433 -22.36 1.55 -5.42
N ILE A 434 -22.62 0.25 -5.60
CA ILE A 434 -21.94 -0.85 -4.89
C ILE A 434 -20.54 -1.04 -5.47
N LEU A 435 -20.44 -1.13 -6.79
CA LEU A 435 -19.17 -1.43 -7.48
C LEU A 435 -18.08 -0.37 -7.24
N ARG A 436 -18.44 0.92 -7.14
CA ARG A 436 -17.49 2.01 -6.84
C ARG A 436 -17.07 2.11 -5.36
N SER A 437 -17.66 1.29 -4.49
CA SER A 437 -17.32 1.23 -3.07
C SER A 437 -17.56 -0.19 -2.56
N LEU A 438 -16.68 -1.10 -2.96
CA LEU A 438 -16.67 -2.48 -2.48
C LEU A 438 -16.71 -2.54 -0.94
N PRO A 439 -17.31 -3.58 -0.34
CA PRO A 439 -17.34 -3.77 1.10
C PRO A 439 -15.93 -4.01 1.65
N ALA A 440 -15.83 -4.13 2.97
CA ALA A 440 -14.61 -4.60 3.62
C ALA A 440 -14.15 -5.95 3.04
N LEU A 441 -12.84 -6.12 2.86
CA LEU A 441 -12.24 -7.39 2.49
C LEU A 441 -12.52 -8.46 3.58
N ASP A 442 -12.66 -9.68 3.09
CA ASP A 442 -12.68 -10.93 3.86
C ASP A 442 -11.75 -11.88 3.10
N ALA A 443 -10.45 -11.78 3.36
CA ALA A 443 -9.45 -12.42 2.53
C ALA A 443 -9.56 -13.95 2.62
N LYS A 444 -9.93 -14.48 3.79
CA LYS A 444 -10.21 -15.92 3.97
C LYS A 444 -11.20 -16.44 2.93
N GLU A 445 -12.37 -15.81 2.85
CA GLU A 445 -13.43 -16.28 1.94
C GLU A 445 -13.15 -15.91 0.47
N ILE A 446 -12.46 -14.78 0.22
CA ILE A 446 -12.00 -14.41 -1.12
C ILE A 446 -10.98 -15.43 -1.65
N ILE A 447 -10.01 -15.85 -0.84
CA ILE A 447 -9.02 -16.87 -1.19
C ILE A 447 -9.71 -18.22 -1.42
N ALA A 448 -10.57 -18.65 -0.50
CA ALA A 448 -11.30 -19.92 -0.63
C ALA A 448 -12.13 -19.99 -1.93
N LEU A 449 -12.83 -18.91 -2.27
CA LEU A 449 -13.57 -18.81 -3.53
C LEU A 449 -12.65 -18.70 -4.75
N THR A 450 -11.51 -18.01 -4.64
CA THR A 450 -10.49 -17.92 -5.70
C THR A 450 -9.94 -19.30 -6.08
N VAL A 451 -9.58 -20.12 -5.08
CA VAL A 451 -9.10 -21.51 -5.27
C VAL A 451 -10.19 -22.42 -5.83
N LEU A 452 -11.47 -22.14 -5.59
CA LEU A 452 -12.58 -22.84 -6.22
C LEU A 452 -12.78 -22.44 -7.69
N ILE A 453 -12.76 -21.13 -8.01
CA ILE A 453 -13.07 -20.64 -9.37
C ILE A 453 -11.90 -20.74 -10.35
N VAL A 454 -10.64 -20.73 -9.89
CA VAL A 454 -9.47 -20.90 -10.79
C VAL A 454 -9.56 -22.22 -11.57
N ARG A 455 -10.14 -23.27 -10.95
CA ARG A 455 -10.39 -24.58 -11.57
C ARG A 455 -11.44 -24.56 -12.69
N LYS A 456 -12.11 -23.43 -12.94
CA LYS A 456 -13.06 -23.22 -14.04
C LYS A 456 -12.46 -22.39 -15.19
N ILE A 457 -11.29 -21.78 -15.00
CA ILE A 457 -10.68 -20.90 -16.00
C ILE A 457 -10.00 -21.77 -17.07
N PRO A 458 -10.31 -21.59 -18.37
CA PRO A 458 -9.61 -22.29 -19.45
C PRO A 458 -8.12 -21.98 -19.48
N ASP A 459 -7.29 -22.96 -19.84
CA ASP A 459 -5.82 -22.86 -19.77
C ASP A 459 -5.26 -21.63 -20.50
N ASN A 460 -5.81 -21.28 -21.67
CA ASN A 460 -5.40 -20.10 -22.44
C ASN A 460 -5.77 -18.77 -21.74
N LEU A 461 -6.90 -18.73 -21.04
CA LEU A 461 -7.28 -17.56 -20.23
C LEU A 461 -6.42 -17.49 -18.95
N TYR A 462 -5.96 -18.63 -18.42
CA TYR A 462 -5.01 -18.68 -17.32
C TYR A 462 -3.58 -18.26 -17.75
N GLU A 463 -3.14 -18.60 -18.96
CA GLU A 463 -1.89 -18.10 -19.54
C GLU A 463 -1.92 -16.58 -19.72
N GLU A 464 -3.05 -16.02 -20.19
CA GLU A 464 -3.26 -14.56 -20.21
C GLU A 464 -3.24 -13.96 -18.80
N LEU A 465 -3.82 -14.61 -17.79
CA LEU A 465 -3.69 -14.18 -16.39
C LEU A 465 -2.23 -14.16 -15.94
N VAL A 466 -1.45 -15.21 -16.16
CA VAL A 466 -0.03 -15.25 -15.75
C VAL A 466 0.79 -14.14 -16.44
N THR A 467 0.52 -13.85 -17.71
CA THR A 467 1.35 -12.93 -18.53
C THR A 467 0.90 -11.47 -18.52
N HIS A 468 -0.32 -11.14 -18.06
CA HIS A 468 -0.87 -9.79 -18.24
C HIS A 468 -0.08 -8.64 -17.58
N ALA A 469 0.78 -8.90 -16.59
CA ALA A 469 1.51 -7.86 -15.85
C ALA A 469 2.95 -7.63 -16.34
N GLN A 470 3.43 -8.45 -17.27
CA GLN A 470 4.79 -8.48 -17.83
C GLN A 470 4.98 -7.52 -19.01
#